data_AF-A0A383DPU6-F1
#
_entry.id   AF-A0A383DPU6-F1
#
_cell.length_a   1.000
_cell.length_b   1.000
_cell.length_c   1.000
_cell.angle_alpha   90.00
_cell.angle_beta   90.00
_cell.angle_gamma   90.00
#
_symmetry.space_group_name_H-M   'P 1'
#
loop_
_entity.id
_entity.type
_entity.pdbx_description
1 polymer ?
#
loop_
_entity_poly.entity_id
_entity_poly.type
_entity_poly.pdbx_seq_one_letter_code
_entity_poly.pdbx_strand_id
1 'polypeptide(L)'
;MGVIYRNYNTKKRENELVKIAKACKKNRNQLFVSNDVKLAIKVKAEGIYIPSFNKTKGFANLEKKNIKILGSAHNQKEIQKKISQNCTAIFLSPIFYIEKSNKFLGVHKFNYLAYSNNTNIFALGGITESNMHKLKLLNIKGFGGIRMFKKKPAFKRPVFIKNNFF
;
A
#
# COMPACT_ATOMS: atom_id res chain seq x y z
N MET A 1 4.63 11.99 -2.09
CA MET A 1 3.85 11.02 -1.29
C MET A 1 2.72 10.46 -2.14
N GLY A 2 2.33 9.20 -1.94
CA GLY A 2 1.27 8.52 -2.70
C GLY A 2 0.19 7.95 -1.79
N VAL A 3 -1.06 7.94 -2.27
CA VAL A 3 -2.23 7.39 -1.58
C VAL A 3 -2.80 6.26 -2.41
N ILE A 4 -3.03 5.10 -1.79
CA ILE A 4 -3.71 3.97 -2.42
C ILE A 4 -5.09 3.81 -1.82
N TYR A 5 -6.13 4.08 -2.59
CA TYR A 5 -7.51 3.89 -2.16
C TYR A 5 -7.93 2.41 -2.31
N ARG A 6 -8.03 1.71 -1.18
CA ARG A 6 -8.36 0.27 -1.08
C ARG A 6 -9.63 0.04 -0.28
N ASN A 7 -10.75 0.61 -0.73
CA ASN A 7 -12.06 0.37 -0.12
C ASN A 7 -13.01 -0.22 -1.17
N TYR A 8 -13.47 -1.46 -0.95
CA TYR A 8 -14.33 -2.20 -1.89
C TYR A 8 -15.80 -2.24 -1.47
N ASN A 9 -16.11 -2.02 -0.19
CA ASN A 9 -17.41 -2.41 0.39
C ASN A 9 -18.34 -1.22 0.68
N THR A 10 -17.91 0.01 0.43
CA THR A 10 -18.70 1.20 0.81
C THR A 10 -19.71 1.57 -0.27
N LYS A 11 -20.99 1.68 0.11
CA LYS A 11 -22.10 2.10 -0.80
C LYS A 11 -21.87 3.47 -1.47
N LYS A 12 -21.06 4.36 -0.85
CA LYS A 12 -20.70 5.70 -1.35
C LYS A 12 -19.24 5.81 -1.83
N ARG A 13 -18.64 4.70 -2.28
CA ARG A 13 -17.22 4.59 -2.69
C ARG A 13 -16.78 5.69 -3.66
N GLU A 14 -17.60 5.98 -4.67
CA GLU A 14 -17.27 6.99 -5.67
C GLU A 14 -17.21 8.40 -5.07
N ASN A 15 -18.22 8.80 -4.31
CA ASN A 15 -18.28 10.12 -3.67
C ASN A 15 -17.13 10.35 -2.69
N GLU A 16 -16.75 9.32 -1.94
CA GLU A 16 -15.58 9.35 -1.06
C GLU A 16 -14.29 9.54 -1.87
N LEU A 17 -14.11 8.73 -2.91
CA LEU A 17 -12.91 8.79 -3.74
C LEU A 17 -12.78 10.13 -4.46
N VAL A 18 -13.87 10.75 -4.91
CA VAL A 18 -13.82 12.10 -5.50
C VAL A 18 -13.29 13.13 -4.49
N LYS A 19 -13.70 13.06 -3.22
CA LYS A 19 -13.16 13.94 -2.16
C LYS A 19 -11.67 13.69 -1.94
N ILE A 20 -11.26 12.42 -1.88
CA ILE A 20 -9.85 12.03 -1.73
C ILE A 20 -9.03 12.50 -2.93
N ALA A 21 -9.52 12.35 -4.15
CA ALA A 21 -8.86 12.79 -5.37
C ALA A 21 -8.65 14.31 -5.39
N LYS A 22 -9.66 15.08 -4.99
CA LYS A 22 -9.54 16.55 -4.83
C LYS A 22 -8.44 16.91 -3.81
N ALA A 23 -8.41 16.24 -2.66
CA ALA A 23 -7.39 16.46 -1.64
C ALA A 23 -5.97 16.05 -2.12
N CYS A 24 -5.85 14.92 -2.82
CA CYS A 24 -4.57 14.47 -3.38
C CYS A 24 -4.06 15.48 -4.42
N LYS A 25 -4.92 15.96 -5.31
CA LYS A 25 -4.57 16.97 -6.32
C LYS A 25 -4.10 18.28 -5.67
N LYS A 26 -4.83 18.78 -4.67
CA LYS A 26 -4.46 20.00 -3.92
C LYS A 26 -3.06 19.88 -3.31
N ASN A 27 -2.73 18.70 -2.77
CA ASN A 27 -1.48 18.45 -2.07
C ASN A 27 -0.38 17.85 -2.97
N ARG A 28 -0.59 17.78 -4.29
CA ARG A 28 0.33 17.16 -5.28
C ARG A 28 0.74 15.73 -4.91
N ASN A 29 -0.17 14.99 -4.29
CA ASN A 29 0.02 13.57 -3.97
C ASN A 29 -0.48 12.70 -5.12
N GLN A 30 0.28 11.65 -5.44
CA GLN A 30 -0.17 10.64 -6.39
C GLN A 30 -1.31 9.82 -5.79
N LEU A 31 -2.33 9.52 -6.60
CA LEU A 31 -3.46 8.70 -6.19
C LEU A 31 -3.50 7.42 -7.03
N PHE A 32 -3.68 6.29 -6.37
CA PHE A 32 -3.88 4.99 -6.99
C PHE A 32 -5.19 4.37 -6.53
N VAL A 33 -5.97 3.81 -7.46
CA VAL A 33 -7.26 3.18 -7.16
C VAL A 33 -7.13 1.66 -7.27
N SER A 34 -7.57 0.95 -6.24
CA SER A 34 -7.44 -0.50 -6.21
C SER A 34 -8.47 -1.21 -7.08
N ASN A 35 -8.02 -2.13 -7.96
CA ASN A 35 -8.82 -3.01 -8.81
C ASN A 35 -9.88 -2.34 -9.71
N ASP A 36 -9.86 -1.02 -9.90
CA ASP A 36 -10.91 -0.32 -10.63
C ASP A 36 -10.35 0.72 -11.60
N VAL A 37 -10.08 0.25 -12.82
CA VAL A 37 -9.51 1.08 -13.91
C VAL A 37 -10.47 2.19 -14.32
N LYS A 38 -11.77 1.88 -14.45
CA LYS A 38 -12.77 2.85 -14.88
C LYS A 38 -12.84 4.00 -13.88
N LEU A 39 -12.86 3.67 -12.59
CA LEU A 39 -12.89 4.66 -11.54
C LEU A 39 -11.58 5.45 -11.43
N ALA A 40 -10.42 4.80 -11.62
CA ALA A 40 -9.12 5.48 -11.69
C ALA A 40 -9.10 6.57 -12.77
N ILE A 41 -9.58 6.24 -13.98
CA ILE A 41 -9.68 7.20 -15.09
C ILE A 41 -10.65 8.32 -14.75
N LYS A 42 -11.83 7.99 -14.22
CA LYS A 42 -12.87 8.97 -13.87
C LYS A 42 -12.38 10.03 -12.90
N VAL A 43 -11.59 9.65 -11.90
CA VAL A 43 -11.04 10.58 -10.90
C VAL A 43 -9.68 11.16 -11.28
N LYS A 44 -9.18 10.87 -12.50
CA LYS A 44 -7.84 11.28 -12.98
C LYS A 44 -6.73 10.88 -12.02
N ALA A 45 -6.78 9.64 -11.52
CA ALA A 45 -5.74 9.05 -10.70
C ALA A 45 -4.44 8.84 -11.50
N GLU A 46 -3.31 8.78 -10.80
CA GLU A 46 -2.00 8.45 -11.38
C GLU A 46 -1.98 7.01 -11.90
N GLY A 47 -2.74 6.14 -11.24
CA GLY A 47 -3.10 4.87 -11.84
C GLY A 47 -3.80 3.89 -10.92
N ILE A 48 -3.49 2.61 -11.08
CA ILE A 48 -4.17 1.52 -10.37
C ILE A 48 -3.25 0.76 -9.43
N TYR A 49 -3.86 0.16 -8.41
CA TYR A 49 -3.20 -0.82 -7.55
C TYR A 49 -3.86 -2.19 -7.69
N ILE A 50 -3.03 -3.22 -7.86
CA ILE A 50 -3.44 -4.61 -8.07
C ILE A 50 -3.01 -5.44 -6.84
N PRO A 51 -3.95 -5.86 -5.98
CA PRO A 51 -3.69 -6.74 -4.85
C PRO A 51 -3.14 -8.10 -5.29
N SER A 52 -2.51 -8.81 -4.37
CA SER A 52 -1.93 -10.17 -4.57
C SER A 52 -2.96 -11.18 -5.07
N PHE A 53 -4.17 -11.17 -4.49
CA PHE A 53 -5.25 -12.07 -4.88
C PHE A 53 -5.82 -11.81 -6.28
N ASN A 54 -5.53 -10.67 -6.89
CA ASN A 54 -5.98 -10.40 -8.25
C ASN A 54 -5.09 -11.17 -9.24
N LYS A 55 -5.72 -12.15 -9.91
CA LYS A 55 -5.10 -13.09 -10.85
C LYS A 55 -5.35 -12.76 -12.33
N THR A 56 -5.89 -11.58 -12.65
CA THR A 56 -6.17 -11.20 -14.06
C THR A 56 -4.91 -11.37 -14.91
N LYS A 57 -5.08 -11.78 -16.18
CA LYS A 57 -3.92 -12.00 -17.06
C LYS A 57 -3.14 -10.71 -17.32
N GLY A 58 -3.84 -9.59 -17.40
CA GLY A 58 -3.30 -8.25 -17.52
C GLY A 58 -4.44 -7.25 -17.62
N PHE A 59 -4.12 -6.01 -17.94
CA PHE A 59 -5.09 -4.96 -18.20
C PHE A 59 -4.86 -4.43 -19.63
N ALA A 60 -5.70 -4.88 -20.56
CA ALA A 60 -5.59 -4.45 -21.96
C ALA A 60 -5.71 -2.93 -22.07
N ASN A 61 -4.90 -2.33 -22.95
CA ASN A 61 -4.94 -0.91 -23.29
C ASN A 61 -4.64 0.09 -22.16
N LEU A 62 -4.10 -0.34 -21.00
CA LEU A 62 -3.64 0.60 -19.97
C LEU A 62 -2.37 1.36 -20.38
N GLU A 63 -1.48 0.71 -21.12
CA GLU A 63 -0.21 1.29 -21.57
C GLU A 63 -0.43 2.52 -22.45
N LYS A 64 -1.46 2.48 -23.30
CA LYS A 64 -1.88 3.61 -24.16
C LYS A 64 -2.38 4.83 -23.36
N LYS A 65 -2.71 4.66 -22.08
CA LYS A 65 -3.29 5.71 -21.22
C LYS A 65 -2.28 6.30 -20.24
N ASN A 66 -1.00 5.93 -20.32
CA ASN A 66 0.06 6.35 -19.39
C ASN A 66 -0.32 6.12 -17.91
N ILE A 67 -1.07 5.04 -17.64
CA ILE A 67 -1.54 4.69 -16.30
C ILE A 67 -0.49 3.85 -15.59
N LYS A 68 -0.02 4.32 -14.43
CA LYS A 68 0.92 3.54 -13.61
C LYS A 68 0.21 2.39 -12.91
N ILE A 69 0.88 1.24 -12.88
CA ILE A 69 0.37 0.05 -12.23
C ILE A 69 1.25 -0.29 -11.04
N LEU A 70 0.66 -0.37 -9.85
CA LEU A 70 1.32 -0.83 -8.63
C LEU A 70 0.77 -2.22 -8.26
N GLY A 71 1.64 -3.13 -7.85
CA GLY A 71 1.24 -4.47 -7.43
C GLY A 71 1.44 -4.70 -5.93
N SER A 72 0.87 -5.79 -5.40
CA SER A 72 1.38 -6.41 -4.18
C SER A 72 1.57 -7.90 -4.32
N ALA A 73 2.55 -8.43 -3.61
CA ALA A 73 2.89 -9.84 -3.58
C ALA A 73 3.32 -10.29 -2.17
N HIS A 74 3.23 -11.59 -1.93
CA HIS A 74 3.62 -12.27 -0.70
C HIS A 74 4.71 -13.34 -0.94
N ASN A 75 5.00 -13.69 -2.19
CA ASN A 75 5.94 -14.76 -2.58
C ASN A 75 6.42 -14.57 -4.03
N GLN A 76 7.40 -15.38 -4.44
CA GLN A 76 8.01 -15.33 -5.77
C GLN A 76 6.99 -15.48 -6.91
N LYS A 77 6.05 -16.42 -6.79
CA LYS A 77 5.02 -16.66 -7.83
C LYS A 77 4.15 -15.42 -8.04
N GLU A 78 3.77 -14.76 -6.96
CA GLU A 78 3.00 -13.51 -7.04
C GLU A 78 3.82 -12.34 -7.58
N ILE A 79 5.10 -12.23 -7.24
CA ILE A 79 6.00 -11.21 -7.80
C ILE A 79 6.06 -11.36 -9.32
N GLN A 80 6.33 -12.57 -9.81
CA GLN A 80 6.37 -12.86 -11.26
C GLN A 80 5.05 -12.54 -11.94
N LYS A 81 3.92 -12.84 -11.30
CA LYS A 81 2.60 -12.45 -11.79
C LYS A 81 2.42 -10.93 -11.87
N LYS A 82 2.97 -10.17 -10.93
CA LYS A 82 2.89 -8.69 -10.96
C LYS A 82 3.81 -8.10 -12.02
N ILE A 83 4.98 -8.69 -12.23
CA ILE A 83 5.87 -8.34 -13.36
C ILE A 83 5.13 -8.57 -14.68
N SER A 84 4.49 -9.73 -14.87
CA SER A 84 3.71 -10.01 -16.09
C SER A 84 2.47 -9.13 -16.25
N GLN A 85 2.01 -8.46 -15.19
CA GLN A 85 0.94 -7.47 -15.22
C GLN A 85 1.47 -6.05 -15.47
N ASN A 86 2.75 -5.91 -15.84
CA ASN A 86 3.44 -4.65 -16.09
C ASN A 86 3.37 -3.69 -14.89
N CYS A 87 3.44 -4.24 -13.66
CA CYS A 87 3.54 -3.42 -12.47
C CYS A 87 4.88 -2.67 -12.44
N THR A 88 4.80 -1.34 -12.42
CA THR A 88 5.95 -0.42 -12.30
C THR A 88 6.68 -0.54 -10.96
N ALA A 89 5.95 -0.93 -9.90
CA ALA A 89 6.48 -1.25 -8.60
C ALA A 89 5.59 -2.25 -7.86
N ILE A 90 6.18 -3.03 -6.95
CA ILE A 90 5.50 -4.09 -6.22
C ILE A 90 5.72 -3.90 -4.72
N PHE A 91 4.63 -3.84 -3.97
CA PHE A 91 4.65 -3.92 -2.52
C PHE A 91 4.80 -5.37 -2.07
N LEU A 92 5.94 -5.68 -1.46
CA LEU A 92 6.20 -6.98 -0.88
C LEU A 92 5.80 -6.96 0.60
N SER A 93 4.93 -7.88 1.01
CA SER A 93 4.28 -7.82 2.32
C SER A 93 3.84 -9.19 2.86
N PRO A 94 3.51 -9.30 4.15
CA PRO A 94 3.95 -8.39 5.21
C PRO A 94 5.44 -8.62 5.51
N ILE A 95 6.20 -7.52 5.66
CA ILE A 95 7.62 -7.62 6.02
C ILE A 95 7.80 -8.02 7.49
N PHE A 96 7.07 -7.39 8.39
CA PHE A 96 7.06 -7.71 9.82
C PHE A 96 5.71 -8.28 10.22
N TYR A 97 5.64 -8.78 11.46
CA TYR A 97 4.42 -9.32 12.04
C TYR A 97 3.24 -8.32 11.94
N ILE A 98 2.06 -8.86 11.62
CA ILE A 98 0.79 -8.16 11.70
C ILE A 98 -0.25 -9.07 12.37
N GLU A 99 -1.14 -8.51 13.19
CA GLU A 99 -2.20 -9.30 13.86
C GLU A 99 -3.07 -10.11 12.89
N LYS A 100 -3.24 -9.63 11.64
CA LYS A 100 -4.07 -10.29 10.63
C LYS A 100 -3.43 -11.55 10.03
N SER A 101 -2.13 -11.77 10.22
CA SER A 101 -1.39 -12.89 9.64
C SER A 101 -0.13 -13.17 10.44
N ASN A 102 -0.02 -14.39 10.97
CA ASN A 102 1.19 -14.87 11.64
C ASN A 102 2.35 -15.13 10.66
N LYS A 103 2.08 -15.16 9.34
CA LYS A 103 3.10 -15.34 8.31
C LYS A 103 3.60 -13.97 7.83
N PHE A 104 4.91 -13.74 7.97
CA PHE A 104 5.63 -12.56 7.45
C PHE A 104 6.96 -12.99 6.85
N LEU A 105 7.60 -12.09 6.09
CA LEU A 105 8.82 -12.40 5.36
C LEU A 105 10.07 -12.28 6.23
N GLY A 106 10.13 -11.27 7.09
CA GLY A 106 11.36 -10.90 7.79
C GLY A 106 12.41 -10.33 6.82
N VAL A 107 13.52 -9.84 7.37
CA VAL A 107 14.54 -9.11 6.60
C VAL A 107 15.20 -10.01 5.55
N HIS A 108 15.62 -11.22 5.93
CA HIS A 108 16.37 -12.12 5.04
C HIS A 108 15.55 -12.57 3.82
N LYS A 109 14.36 -13.13 4.04
CA LYS A 109 13.51 -13.59 2.93
C LYS A 109 13.03 -12.43 2.07
N PHE A 110 12.73 -11.27 2.69
CA PHE A 110 12.38 -10.07 1.94
C PHE A 110 13.52 -9.66 1.00
N ASN A 111 14.76 -9.57 1.49
CA ASN A 111 15.90 -9.19 0.66
C ASN A 111 16.20 -10.21 -0.42
N TYR A 112 16.09 -11.51 -0.13
CA TYR A 112 16.23 -12.56 -1.13
C TYR A 112 15.21 -12.38 -2.28
N LEU A 113 13.94 -12.14 -1.96
CA LEU A 113 12.92 -11.89 -2.96
C LEU A 113 13.14 -10.56 -3.68
N ALA A 114 13.56 -9.51 -2.98
CA ALA A 114 13.79 -8.21 -3.61
C ALA A 114 14.99 -8.25 -4.57
N TYR A 115 16.05 -8.95 -4.20
CA TYR A 115 17.27 -9.09 -5.01
C TYR A 115 17.08 -10.00 -6.22
N SER A 116 16.34 -11.11 -6.07
CA SER A 116 16.13 -12.08 -7.16
C SER A 116 15.16 -11.60 -8.26
N ASN A 117 14.63 -10.38 -8.17
CA ASN A 117 13.69 -9.83 -9.14
C ASN A 117 14.12 -8.42 -9.55
N ASN A 118 14.33 -8.19 -10.86
CA ASN A 118 14.68 -6.87 -11.39
C ASN A 118 13.44 -5.95 -11.49
N THR A 119 12.90 -5.55 -10.34
CA THR A 119 11.70 -4.71 -10.25
C THR A 119 11.76 -3.78 -9.04
N ASN A 120 11.01 -2.67 -9.07
CA ASN A 120 10.97 -1.73 -7.96
C ASN A 120 10.17 -2.31 -6.81
N ILE A 121 10.87 -2.73 -5.74
CA ILE A 121 10.24 -3.28 -4.55
C ILE A 121 10.02 -2.20 -3.49
N PHE A 122 8.82 -2.21 -2.90
CA PHE A 122 8.44 -1.39 -1.77
C PHE A 122 8.08 -2.29 -0.59
N ALA A 123 8.54 -1.93 0.62
CA ALA A 123 8.18 -2.67 1.83
C ALA A 123 6.76 -2.29 2.31
N LEU A 124 5.97 -3.28 2.75
CA LEU A 124 4.66 -3.03 3.35
C LEU A 124 4.36 -4.08 4.42
N GLY A 125 3.62 -3.68 5.46
CA GLY A 125 3.04 -4.58 6.47
C GLY A 125 3.92 -4.74 7.72
N GLY A 126 3.36 -4.41 8.88
CA GLY A 126 4.03 -4.51 10.17
C GLY A 126 5.07 -3.42 10.46
N ILE A 127 5.16 -2.40 9.61
CA ILE A 127 6.05 -1.25 9.80
C ILE A 127 5.47 -0.31 10.87
N THR A 128 6.28 -0.02 11.88
CA THR A 128 6.00 0.87 13.01
C THR A 128 7.18 1.82 13.21
N GLU A 129 6.99 2.90 13.99
CA GLU A 129 8.08 3.80 14.36
C GLU A 129 9.26 3.05 15.02
N SER A 130 8.96 2.08 15.88
CA SER A 130 9.98 1.29 16.58
C SER A 130 10.84 0.41 15.68
N ASN A 131 10.34 -0.04 14.52
CA ASN A 131 11.08 -0.92 13.61
C ASN A 131 11.45 -0.25 12.27
N MET A 132 11.10 1.01 12.07
CA MET A 132 11.36 1.75 10.83
C MET A 132 12.86 1.82 10.49
N HIS A 133 13.73 1.87 11.49
CA HIS A 133 15.19 1.82 11.29
C HIS A 133 15.65 0.56 10.56
N LYS A 134 14.95 -0.58 10.74
CA LYS A 134 15.28 -1.85 10.07
C LYS A 134 15.03 -1.80 8.56
N LEU A 135 14.24 -0.85 8.07
CA LEU A 135 14.03 -0.67 6.63
C LEU A 135 15.33 -0.28 5.90
N LYS A 136 16.31 0.32 6.60
CA LYS A 136 17.63 0.63 6.06
C LYS A 136 18.43 -0.62 5.67
N LEU A 137 18.07 -1.78 6.22
CA LEU A 137 18.70 -3.07 5.91
C LEU A 137 18.14 -3.69 4.62
N LEU A 138 17.14 -3.06 3.99
CA LEU A 138 16.41 -3.63 2.86
C LEU A 138 16.81 -3.01 1.55
N ASN A 139 16.84 -3.82 0.50
CA ASN A 139 16.97 -3.33 -0.87
C ASN A 139 15.59 -2.87 -1.40
N ILE A 140 15.17 -1.66 -1.03
CA ILE A 140 13.85 -1.10 -1.38
C ILE A 140 13.96 0.28 -2.02
N LYS A 141 12.97 0.62 -2.85
CA LYS A 141 12.79 1.99 -3.39
C LYS A 141 11.90 2.87 -2.52
N GLY A 142 11.21 2.26 -1.56
CA GLY A 142 10.36 2.96 -0.60
C GLY A 142 9.52 1.99 0.22
N PHE A 143 8.59 2.52 1.00
CA PHE A 143 7.70 1.71 1.82
C PHE A 143 6.29 2.31 1.91
N GLY A 144 5.33 1.48 2.28
CA GLY A 144 3.96 1.86 2.56
C GLY A 144 3.58 1.58 4.01
N GLY A 145 2.69 2.39 4.56
CA GLY A 145 2.14 2.20 5.90
C GLY A 145 0.62 2.37 5.88
N ILE A 146 -0.07 1.65 6.76
CA ILE A 146 -1.52 1.84 6.99
C ILE A 146 -1.73 2.35 8.41
N ARG A 147 -1.43 1.52 9.40
CA ARG A 147 -1.61 1.86 10.82
C ARG A 147 -0.73 3.02 11.26
N MET A 148 0.49 3.10 10.73
CA MET A 148 1.45 4.16 11.06
C MET A 148 0.94 5.56 10.70
N PHE A 149 0.19 5.69 9.60
CA PHE A 149 -0.36 6.96 9.14
C PHE A 149 -1.83 7.17 9.54
N LYS A 150 -2.50 6.15 10.06
CA LYS A 150 -3.87 6.27 10.56
C LYS A 150 -3.80 6.91 11.94
N LYS A 151 -4.43 8.08 12.08
CA LYS A 151 -4.56 8.76 13.38
C LYS A 151 -5.11 7.76 14.40
N LYS A 152 -4.37 7.52 15.48
CA LYS A 152 -4.89 6.75 16.62
C LYS A 152 -6.15 7.50 17.09
N PRO A 153 -7.30 6.81 17.28
CA PRO A 153 -8.43 7.47 17.94
C PRO A 153 -7.90 8.03 19.25
N ALA A 154 -8.18 9.31 19.53
CA ALA A 154 -7.92 9.85 20.85
C ALA A 154 -8.57 8.88 21.84
N PHE A 155 -7.79 8.33 22.76
CA PHE A 155 -8.37 7.53 23.82
C PHE A 155 -9.43 8.40 24.47
N LYS A 156 -10.70 7.99 24.45
CA LYS A 156 -11.71 8.51 25.37
C LYS A 156 -11.34 8.03 26.77
N ARG A 157 -10.22 8.49 27.30
CA ARG A 157 -9.97 8.44 28.74
C ARG A 157 -10.56 9.73 29.29
N PRO A 158 -11.52 9.71 30.21
CA PRO A 158 -11.66 10.83 31.12
C PRO A 158 -10.33 10.96 31.84
N VAL A 159 -9.58 12.03 31.54
CA VAL A 159 -8.41 12.39 32.32
C VAL A 159 -8.94 13.07 33.57
N PHE A 160 -9.17 12.29 34.62
CA PHE A 160 -9.08 12.79 36.00
C PHE A 160 -7.83 12.16 36.60
N ILE A 161 -6.70 12.82 36.43
CA ILE A 161 -5.55 12.61 37.31
C ILE A 161 -5.89 13.40 38.57
N LYS A 162 -6.57 12.78 39.53
CA LYS A 162 -6.51 13.23 40.92
C LYS A 162 -5.20 12.70 41.48
N ASN A 163 -4.16 13.51 41.40
CA ASN A 163 -3.06 13.39 42.36
C ASN A 163 -3.59 13.91 43.69
N ASN A 164 -4.11 13.02 44.54
CA ASN A 164 -4.17 13.32 45.96
C ASN A 164 -2.97 12.63 46.60
N PHE A 165 -1.89 13.41 46.74
CA PHE A 165 -1.02 13.25 47.91
C PHE A 165 -1.87 13.57 49.14
N PHE A 166 -1.90 12.62 50.07
CA PHE A 166 -2.04 12.69 51.54
C PHE A 166 -2.61 11.35 52.01
#